data_AF-F0R3I2-F1
#
_entry.id   AF-F0R3I2-F1
#
_cell.length_a   1.000
_cell.length_b   1.000
_cell.length_c   1.000
_cell.angle_alpha   90.00
_cell.angle_beta   90.00
_cell.angle_gamma   90.00
#
_symmetry.space_group_name_H-M   'P 1'
#
loop_
_entity.id
_entity.type
_entity.pdbx_description
1 polymer ?
#
loop_
_entity_poly.entity_id
_entity_poly.type
_entity_poly.pdbx_seq_one_letter_code
_entity_poly.pdbx_strand_id
1 'polypeptide(L)'
;MVATNFTQNLLNVQTELHTFAYKLTADREDANDLLQETSLKALYNMEKYADETNFKGWMYTIMRNIFINNYRKTLRDQTYTDPTDNQYYLNKQQDIEGDSVEAGYDLKEMRRIVNALPAEYRQPFSMYVSGFKYREIAEKLGLPLGTVKSRIHFTRKKLQTELKDFR
;
A
#
# COMPACT_ATOMS: atom_id res chain seq x y z
N MET A 1 -15.01 5.63 25.97
CA MET A 1 -15.36 6.56 24.86
C MET A 1 -14.48 6.39 23.62
N VAL A 2 -13.16 6.15 23.76
CA VAL A 2 -12.24 5.95 22.60
C VAL A 2 -12.60 4.70 21.75
N ALA A 3 -12.89 3.56 22.38
CA ALA A 3 -13.24 2.32 21.67
C ALA A 3 -14.53 2.44 20.82
N THR A 4 -15.52 3.22 21.28
CA THR A 4 -16.80 3.42 20.58
C THR A 4 -16.61 4.22 19.28
N ASN A 5 -15.70 5.21 19.30
CA ASN A 5 -15.35 6.00 18.13
C ASN A 5 -14.57 5.17 17.09
N PHE A 6 -13.62 4.35 17.55
CA PHE A 6 -12.83 3.48 16.67
C PHE A 6 -13.70 2.48 15.89
N THR A 7 -14.61 1.77 16.57
CA THR A 7 -15.49 0.80 15.91
C THR A 7 -16.43 1.47 14.91
N GLN A 8 -16.95 2.66 15.23
CA GLN A 8 -17.78 3.40 14.28
C GLN A 8 -16.99 3.82 13.04
N ASN A 9 -15.76 4.33 13.22
CA ASN A 9 -14.89 4.67 12.09
C ASN A 9 -14.56 3.46 11.24
N LEU A 10 -14.31 2.30 11.87
CA LEU A 10 -14.09 1.03 11.17
C LEU A 10 -15.29 0.64 10.30
N LEU A 11 -16.51 0.72 10.84
CA LEU A 11 -17.73 0.43 10.10
C LEU A 11 -17.92 1.38 8.91
N ASN A 12 -17.66 2.68 9.12
CA ASN A 12 -17.84 3.70 8.09
C ASN A 12 -16.92 3.49 6.87
N VAL A 13 -15.77 2.83 7.03
CA VAL A 13 -14.80 2.62 5.94
C VAL A 13 -14.89 1.23 5.30
N GLN A 14 -15.75 0.33 5.80
CA GLN A 14 -15.77 -1.06 5.32
C GLN A 14 -16.10 -1.18 3.83
N THR A 15 -17.05 -0.40 3.31
CA THR A 15 -17.43 -0.46 1.89
C THR A 15 -16.27 -0.05 0.99
N GLU A 16 -15.58 1.05 1.30
CA GLU A 16 -14.42 1.51 0.54
C GLU A 16 -13.23 0.54 0.64
N LEU A 17 -13.01 -0.06 1.81
CA LEU A 17 -12.00 -1.09 2.00
C LEU A 17 -12.33 -2.37 1.24
N HIS A 18 -13.60 -2.77 1.17
CA HIS A 18 -14.03 -3.94 0.40
C HIS A 18 -13.77 -3.73 -1.09
N THR A 19 -14.14 -2.57 -1.64
CA THR A 19 -13.83 -2.21 -3.03
C THR A 19 -12.33 -2.25 -3.30
N PHE A 20 -11.51 -1.74 -2.37
CA PHE A 20 -10.06 -1.80 -2.51
C PHE A 20 -9.51 -3.22 -2.41
N ALA A 21 -10.02 -4.05 -1.49
CA ALA A 21 -9.66 -5.46 -1.40
C ALA A 21 -9.96 -6.19 -2.72
N TYR A 22 -11.13 -5.94 -3.31
CA TYR A 22 -11.51 -6.53 -4.59
C TYR A 22 -10.60 -6.10 -5.74
N LYS A 23 -10.13 -4.84 -5.76
CA LYS A 23 -9.12 -4.39 -6.73
C LYS A 23 -7.78 -5.12 -6.58
N LEU A 24 -7.41 -5.52 -5.36
CA LEU A 24 -6.18 -6.25 -5.09
C LEU A 24 -6.27 -7.75 -5.43
N THR A 25 -7.39 -8.38 -5.07
CA THR A 25 -7.55 -9.84 -5.18
C THR A 25 -8.16 -10.28 -6.50
N ALA A 26 -8.98 -9.44 -7.14
CA ALA A 26 -9.82 -9.78 -8.28
C ALA A 26 -10.78 -10.96 -8.04
N ASP A 27 -10.92 -11.41 -6.79
CA ASP A 27 -11.81 -12.47 -6.34
C ASP A 27 -12.60 -12.00 -5.11
N ARG A 28 -13.88 -12.39 -5.04
CA ARG A 28 -14.81 -11.91 -4.02
C ARG A 28 -14.59 -12.57 -2.67
N GLU A 29 -14.25 -13.86 -2.64
CA GLU A 29 -13.99 -14.59 -1.39
C GLU A 29 -12.67 -14.09 -0.78
N ASP A 30 -11.61 -14.02 -1.59
CA ASP A 30 -10.33 -13.47 -1.16
C ASP A 30 -10.45 -12.00 -0.70
N ALA A 31 -11.31 -11.20 -1.33
CA ALA A 31 -11.56 -9.83 -0.91
C ALA A 31 -12.24 -9.77 0.47
N ASN A 32 -13.20 -10.66 0.72
CA ASN A 32 -13.88 -10.75 2.03
C ASN A 32 -12.89 -11.19 3.11
N ASP A 33 -12.03 -12.15 2.83
CA ASP A 33 -11.02 -12.64 3.75
C ASP A 33 -9.99 -11.57 4.08
N LEU A 34 -9.49 -10.86 3.06
CA LEU A 34 -8.56 -9.75 3.24
C LEU A 34 -9.19 -8.61 4.06
N LEU A 35 -10.46 -8.28 3.84
CA LEU A 35 -11.19 -7.28 4.63
C LEU A 35 -11.34 -7.70 6.10
N GLN A 36 -11.69 -8.97 6.34
CA GLN A 36 -11.82 -9.52 7.69
C GLN A 36 -10.48 -9.51 8.43
N GLU A 37 -9.41 -10.01 7.81
CA GLU A 37 -8.07 -10.02 8.39
C GLU A 37 -7.59 -8.60 8.71
N THR A 38 -7.85 -7.65 7.81
CA THR A 38 -7.57 -6.23 8.02
C THR A 38 -8.30 -5.68 9.25
N SER A 39 -9.61 -5.94 9.34
CA SER A 39 -10.44 -5.47 10.45
C SER A 39 -9.97 -6.03 11.79
N LEU A 40 -9.66 -7.33 11.83
CA LEU A 40 -9.11 -8.00 13.02
C LEU A 40 -7.75 -7.41 13.43
N LYS A 41 -6.86 -7.18 12.46
CA LYS A 41 -5.54 -6.59 12.71
C LYS A 41 -5.64 -5.15 13.22
N ALA A 42 -6.59 -4.38 12.69
CA ALA A 42 -6.85 -3.02 13.13
C ALA A 42 -7.35 -2.99 14.58
N LEU A 43 -8.33 -3.83 14.92
CA LEU A 43 -8.83 -3.97 16.29
C LEU A 43 -7.72 -4.39 17.27
N TYR A 44 -6.89 -5.37 16.89
CA TYR A 44 -5.76 -5.82 17.72
C TYR A 44 -4.71 -4.73 17.96
N ASN A 45 -4.55 -3.78 17.02
CA ASN A 45 -3.58 -2.70 17.11
C ASN A 45 -4.25 -1.34 17.39
N MET A 46 -5.48 -1.33 17.90
CA MET A 46 -6.23 -0.08 18.11
C MET A 46 -5.50 0.89 19.05
N GLU A 47 -4.75 0.40 20.03
CA GLU A 47 -3.96 1.23 20.96
C GLU A 47 -2.78 1.94 20.28
N LYS A 48 -2.34 1.45 19.12
CA LYS A 48 -1.25 2.06 18.32
C LYS A 48 -1.76 3.13 17.36
N TYR A 49 -3.08 3.23 17.19
CA TYR A 49 -3.68 4.29 16.41
C TYR A 49 -3.65 5.58 17.22
N ALA A 50 -3.03 6.61 16.65
CA ALA A 50 -3.06 7.96 17.21
C ALA A 50 -4.20 8.72 16.52
N ASP A 51 -5.09 9.36 17.30
CA ASP A 51 -6.30 10.03 16.80
C ASP A 51 -6.02 11.14 15.76
N GLU A 52 -4.79 11.65 15.69
CA GLU A 52 -4.34 12.65 14.71
C GLU A 52 -3.97 12.07 13.33
N THR A 53 -4.04 10.75 13.16
CA THR A 53 -3.74 10.09 11.88
C THR A 53 -5.01 9.88 11.04
N ASN A 54 -4.88 10.01 9.71
CA ASN A 54 -5.99 9.69 8.81
C ASN A 54 -6.36 8.20 8.93
N PHE A 55 -7.50 7.91 9.57
CA PHE A 55 -8.00 6.56 9.82
C PHE A 55 -8.09 5.72 8.54
N LYS A 56 -8.65 6.27 7.46
CA LYS A 56 -8.75 5.58 6.16
C LYS A 56 -7.36 5.18 5.64
N GLY A 57 -6.41 6.11 5.67
CA GLY A 57 -5.04 5.86 5.22
C GLY A 57 -4.32 4.79 6.06
N TRP A 58 -4.57 4.77 7.37
CA TRP A 58 -4.05 3.74 8.26
C TRP A 58 -4.63 2.36 7.94
N MET A 59 -5.95 2.26 7.72
CA MET A 59 -6.62 1.02 7.32
C MET A 59 -6.12 0.48 5.98
N TYR A 60 -5.98 1.33 4.96
CA TYR A 60 -5.38 0.95 3.67
C TYR A 60 -3.95 0.42 3.83
N THR A 61 -3.17 1.03 4.72
CA THR A 61 -1.79 0.59 5.00
C THR A 61 -1.78 -0.81 5.60
N ILE A 62 -2.67 -1.10 6.56
CA ILE A 62 -2.80 -2.45 7.15
C ILE A 62 -3.18 -3.46 6.07
N MET A 63 -4.24 -3.18 5.31
CA MET A 63 -4.75 -4.10 4.28
C MET A 63 -3.68 -4.42 3.23
N ARG A 64 -3.01 -3.39 2.70
CA ARG A 64 -1.94 -3.56 1.71
C ARG A 64 -0.78 -4.39 2.26
N ASN A 65 -0.41 -4.19 3.52
CA ASN A 65 0.66 -4.97 4.15
C ASN A 65 0.26 -6.44 4.29
N ILE A 66 -0.98 -6.73 4.69
CA ILE A 66 -1.51 -8.10 4.78
C ILE A 66 -1.46 -8.76 3.40
N PHE A 67 -2.04 -8.12 2.38
CA PHE A 67 -2.07 -8.64 1.01
C PHE A 67 -0.66 -8.98 0.48
N ILE A 68 0.30 -8.06 0.62
CA ILE A 68 1.68 -8.28 0.15
C ILE A 68 2.36 -9.41 0.91
N ASN A 69 2.14 -9.52 2.22
CA ASN A 69 2.72 -10.58 3.02
C ASN A 69 2.14 -11.95 2.63
N ASN A 70 0.82 -12.04 2.42
CA ASN A 70 0.14 -13.25 1.97
C ASN A 70 0.64 -13.66 0.58
N TYR A 71 0.70 -12.72 -0.37
CA TYR A 71 1.24 -12.96 -1.71
C TYR A 71 2.67 -13.51 -1.69
N ARG A 72 3.57 -12.91 -0.88
CA ARG A 72 4.96 -13.40 -0.74
C ARG A 72 5.06 -14.78 -0.12
N LYS A 73 4.19 -15.07 0.85
CA LYS A 73 4.11 -16.38 1.48
C LYS A 73 3.70 -17.42 0.42
N THR A 74 2.65 -17.13 -0.36
CA THR A 74 2.21 -17.99 -1.46
C THR A 74 3.32 -18.26 -2.46
N LEU A 75 4.06 -17.24 -2.91
CA LEU A 75 5.19 -17.42 -3.83
C LEU A 75 6.29 -18.32 -3.25
N ARG A 76 6.64 -18.12 -1.98
CA ARG A 76 7.66 -18.94 -1.31
C ARG A 76 7.20 -20.39 -1.16
N ASP A 77 5.94 -20.59 -0.81
CA ASP A 77 5.37 -21.92 -0.58
C ASP A 77 5.19 -22.67 -1.93
N GLN A 78 4.85 -21.97 -3.02
CA GLN A 78 4.81 -22.50 -4.39
C GLN A 78 6.19 -22.85 -4.95
N THR A 79 7.25 -22.13 -4.56
CA THR A 79 8.63 -22.45 -5.00
C THR A 79 9.10 -23.82 -4.49
N TYR A 80 8.41 -24.40 -3.50
CA TYR A 80 8.67 -25.75 -2.97
C TYR A 80 7.90 -26.86 -3.70
N THR A 81 6.96 -26.53 -4.60
CA THR A 81 6.07 -27.52 -5.24
C THR A 81 5.75 -27.09 -6.67
N ASP A 82 6.57 -27.59 -7.60
CA ASP A 82 6.44 -27.52 -9.08
C ASP A 82 6.53 -26.14 -9.78
N PRO A 83 7.34 -26.01 -10.85
CA PRO A 83 7.46 -24.79 -11.64
C PRO A 83 6.35 -24.77 -12.71
N THR A 84 5.10 -24.58 -12.30
CA THR A 84 4.03 -24.26 -13.26
C THR A 84 3.61 -22.81 -13.10
N ASP A 85 3.66 -22.14 -14.25
CA ASP A 85 3.55 -20.71 -14.49
C ASP A 85 2.25 -20.12 -13.94
N ASN A 86 2.27 -19.68 -12.67
CA ASN A 86 1.21 -18.87 -12.08
C ASN A 86 1.74 -17.46 -11.82
N GLN A 87 2.09 -16.77 -12.90
CA GLN A 87 2.23 -15.31 -12.90
C GLN A 87 0.85 -14.65 -12.69
N TYR A 88 0.33 -14.69 -11.47
CA TYR A 88 -0.78 -13.84 -11.06
C TYR A 88 -0.28 -12.39 -10.98
N TYR A 89 -0.44 -11.71 -12.12
CA TYR A 89 -0.63 -10.28 -12.35
C TYR A 89 -0.30 -9.30 -11.20
N LEU A 90 1.00 -9.06 -10.98
CA LEU A 90 1.45 -7.81 -10.35
C LEU A 90 1.98 -6.77 -11.36
N ASN A 91 1.82 -7.06 -12.66
CA ASN A 91 2.23 -6.20 -13.78
C ASN A 91 1.09 -5.65 -14.62
N LYS A 92 -0.17 -5.78 -14.21
CA LYS A 92 -1.15 -4.79 -14.68
C LYS A 92 -0.90 -3.54 -13.86
N GLN A 93 -0.38 -2.50 -14.53
CA GLN A 93 -0.66 -1.12 -14.17
C GLN A 93 -2.19 -0.99 -14.10
N GLN A 94 -2.80 -1.40 -12.98
CA GLN A 94 -4.18 -1.08 -12.72
C GLN A 94 -4.15 0.39 -12.34
N ASP A 95 -4.47 1.20 -13.34
CA ASP A 95 -4.99 2.52 -13.12
C ASP A 95 -6.03 2.42 -12.01
N ILE A 96 -5.71 3.06 -10.89
CA ILE A 96 -6.63 3.26 -9.79
C ILE A 96 -7.63 4.29 -10.32
N GLU A 97 -8.49 3.87 -11.23
CA GLU A 97 -9.70 4.58 -11.59
C GLU A 97 -10.76 4.12 -10.57
N GLY A 98 -11.24 5.07 -9.80
CA GLY A 98 -12.19 4.85 -8.73
C GLY A 98 -12.48 6.14 -8.00
N ASP A 99 -13.53 6.82 -8.49
CA ASP A 99 -14.41 7.74 -7.77
C ASP A 99 -13.76 8.89 -7.01
N SER A 100 -13.11 9.75 -7.78
CA SER A 100 -13.49 11.16 -7.93
C SER A 100 -12.64 11.69 -9.08
N VAL A 101 -13.19 12.55 -9.92
CA VAL A 101 -12.43 13.18 -11.01
C VAL A 101 -11.15 13.83 -10.42
N GLU A 102 -11.25 14.36 -9.20
CA GLU A 102 -10.17 14.93 -8.38
C GLU A 102 -9.10 13.91 -7.95
N ALA A 103 -9.47 12.74 -7.41
CA ALA A 103 -8.49 11.70 -7.04
C ALA A 103 -7.74 11.11 -8.26
N GLY A 104 -8.38 11.07 -9.44
CA GLY A 104 -7.76 10.66 -10.69
C GLY A 104 -6.69 11.65 -11.18
N TYR A 105 -6.93 12.96 -10.99
CA TYR A 105 -5.95 14.01 -11.27
C TYR A 105 -4.74 13.91 -10.34
N ASP A 106 -4.97 13.71 -9.04
CA ASP A 106 -3.90 13.55 -8.03
C ASP A 106 -2.99 12.36 -8.31
N LEU A 107 -3.55 11.24 -8.76
CA LEU A 107 -2.79 10.03 -9.10
C LEU A 107 -1.91 10.23 -10.34
N LYS A 108 -2.43 10.88 -11.38
CA LYS A 108 -1.67 11.18 -12.60
C LYS A 108 -0.54 12.16 -12.30
N GLU A 109 -0.80 13.15 -11.46
CA GLU A 109 0.18 14.15 -11.06
C GLU A 109 1.27 13.56 -10.14
N MET A 110 0.88 12.72 -9.18
CA MET A 110 1.82 11.91 -8.39
C MET A 110 2.76 11.10 -9.29
N ARG A 111 2.22 10.41 -10.30
CA ARG A 111 3.03 9.64 -11.26
C ARG A 111 3.98 10.54 -12.04
N ARG A 112 3.54 11.73 -12.46
CA ARG A 112 4.38 12.73 -13.15
C ARG A 112 5.56 13.15 -12.27
N ILE A 113 5.29 13.53 -11.02
CA ILE A 113 6.32 13.97 -10.06
C ILE A 113 7.33 12.85 -9.77
N VAL A 114 6.86 11.62 -9.53
CA VAL A 114 7.74 10.46 -9.29
C VAL A 114 8.58 10.14 -10.53
N ASN A 115 8.01 10.25 -11.73
CA ASN A 115 8.74 9.99 -12.97
C ASN A 115 9.76 11.08 -13.31
N ALA A 116 9.55 12.30 -12.85
CA ALA A 116 10.50 13.41 -12.99
C ALA A 116 11.70 13.34 -12.02
N LEU A 117 11.65 12.45 -11.01
CA LEU A 117 12.76 12.25 -10.09
C LEU A 117 13.93 11.50 -10.74
N PRO A 118 15.18 11.82 -10.35
CA PRO A 118 16.34 11.00 -10.71
C PRO A 118 16.13 9.54 -10.33
N ALA A 119 16.68 8.63 -11.14
CA ALA A 119 16.51 7.18 -10.96
C ALA A 119 16.90 6.70 -9.55
N GLU A 120 17.88 7.36 -8.94
CA GLU A 120 18.32 7.06 -7.57
C GLU A 120 17.25 7.28 -6.49
N TYR A 121 16.28 8.17 -6.70
CA TYR A 121 15.14 8.38 -5.79
C TYR A 121 13.91 7.60 -6.24
N ARG A 122 13.69 7.54 -7.56
CA ARG A 122 12.55 6.88 -8.17
C ARG A 122 12.57 5.37 -7.96
N GLN A 123 13.72 4.70 -8.17
CA GLN A 123 13.80 3.24 -8.07
C GLN A 123 13.54 2.72 -6.65
N PRO A 124 14.22 3.20 -5.58
CA PRO A 124 13.92 2.75 -4.23
C PRO A 124 12.47 3.04 -3.82
N PHE A 125 11.94 4.19 -4.22
CA PHE A 125 10.56 4.57 -3.92
C PHE A 125 9.54 3.67 -4.64
N SER A 126 9.75 3.39 -5.93
CA SER A 126 8.89 2.48 -6.69
C SER A 126 8.89 1.09 -6.06
N MET A 127 10.05 0.54 -5.69
CA MET A 127 10.12 -0.76 -5.02
C MET A 127 9.40 -0.76 -3.67
N TYR A 128 9.54 0.31 -2.89
CA TYR A 128 8.81 0.47 -1.64
C TYR A 128 7.28 0.50 -1.86
N VAL A 129 6.82 1.24 -2.87
CA VAL A 129 5.40 1.29 -3.29
C VAL A 129 4.93 0.00 -3.97
N SER A 130 5.83 -0.86 -4.42
CA SER A 130 5.52 -2.25 -4.81
C SER A 130 5.55 -3.23 -3.64
N GLY A 131 5.96 -2.78 -2.44
CA GLY A 131 5.88 -3.56 -1.20
C GLY A 131 7.20 -4.06 -0.65
N PHE A 132 8.33 -3.85 -1.33
CA PHE A 132 9.64 -4.30 -0.86
C PHE A 132 9.97 -3.69 0.52
N LYS A 133 10.50 -4.52 1.42
CA LYS A 133 11.02 -4.08 2.72
C LYS A 133 12.30 -3.30 2.49
N TYR A 134 12.60 -2.34 3.36
CA TYR A 134 13.80 -1.51 3.25
C TYR A 134 15.10 -2.32 3.10
N ARG A 135 15.22 -3.46 3.80
CA ARG A 135 16.37 -4.36 3.68
C ARG A 135 16.47 -5.03 2.31
N GLU A 136 15.35 -5.53 1.78
CA GLU A 136 15.30 -6.15 0.45
C GLU A 136 15.65 -5.14 -0.65
N ILE A 137 15.22 -3.89 -0.51
CA ILE A 137 15.59 -2.80 -1.44
C ILE A 137 17.09 -2.50 -1.34
N ALA A 138 17.63 -2.42 -0.12
CA ALA A 138 19.05 -2.18 0.13
C ALA A 138 19.93 -3.26 -0.51
N GLU A 139 19.57 -4.53 -0.32
CA GLU A 139 20.25 -5.68 -0.92
C GLU A 139 20.16 -5.65 -2.44
N LYS A 140 18.96 -5.48 -3.01
CA LYS A 140 18.74 -5.53 -4.46
C LYS A 140 19.38 -4.36 -5.22
N LEU A 141 19.53 -3.20 -4.59
CA LEU A 141 20.17 -2.04 -5.19
C LEU A 141 21.65 -1.87 -4.78
N GLY A 142 22.18 -2.73 -3.91
CA GLY A 142 23.55 -2.60 -3.39
C GLY A 142 23.77 -1.31 -2.57
N LEU A 143 22.74 -0.82 -1.89
CA LEU A 143 22.77 0.46 -1.15
C LEU A 143 22.74 0.24 0.37
N PRO A 144 23.37 1.11 1.17
CA PRO A 144 23.19 1.10 2.62
C PRO A 144 21.72 1.31 3.01
N LEU A 145 21.27 0.64 4.08
CA LEU A 145 19.89 0.75 4.58
C LEU A 145 19.51 2.21 4.93
N GLY A 146 20.45 2.99 5.45
CA GLY A 146 20.26 4.41 5.73
C GLY A 146 19.97 5.22 4.47
N THR A 147 20.69 4.94 3.37
CA THR A 147 20.50 5.59 2.06
C THR A 147 19.15 5.27 1.44
N VAL A 148 18.68 4.03 1.58
CA VAL A 148 17.33 3.66 1.11
C VAL A 148 16.25 4.43 1.90
N LYS A 149 16.37 4.47 3.24
CA LYS A 149 15.44 5.22 4.09
C LYS A 149 15.42 6.71 3.76
N SER A 150 16.59 7.33 3.60
CA SER A 150 16.70 8.75 3.29
C SER A 150 16.13 9.09 1.92
N ARG A 151 16.42 8.29 0.89
CA ARG A 151 15.89 8.48 -0.47
C ARG A 151 14.37 8.35 -0.52
N ILE A 152 13.79 7.35 0.15
CA ILE A 152 12.33 7.19 0.23
C ILE A 152 11.69 8.35 1.00
N HIS A 153 12.30 8.77 2.11
CA HIS A 153 11.82 9.91 2.88
C HIS A 153 11.84 11.21 2.05
N PHE A 154 12.93 11.45 1.31
CA PHE A 154 13.05 12.60 0.42
C PHE A 154 11.96 12.60 -0.66
N THR A 155 11.73 11.46 -1.33
CA THR A 155 10.67 11.34 -2.34
C THR A 155 9.29 11.65 -1.75
N ARG A 156 8.99 11.15 -0.55
CA ARG A 156 7.73 11.45 0.15
C ARG A 156 7.58 12.94 0.45
N LYS A 157 8.64 13.59 0.94
CA LYS A 157 8.64 15.02 1.24
C LYS A 157 8.43 15.86 -0.02
N LYS A 158 9.07 15.48 -1.13
CA LYS A 158 8.87 16.16 -2.41
C LYS A 158 7.42 16.04 -2.90
N LEU A 159 6.85 14.84 -2.87
CA LEU A 159 5.44 14.64 -3.22
C LEU A 159 4.52 15.49 -2.34
N GLN A 160 4.77 15.53 -1.03
CA GLN A 160 3.98 16.38 -0.12
C GLN A 160 4.10 17.88 -0.44
N THR A 161 5.24 18.36 -0.91
CA THR A 161 5.38 19.79 -1.28
C THR A 161 4.68 20.09 -2.59
N GLU A 162 4.87 19.27 -3.62
CA GLU A 162 4.33 19.51 -4.96
C GLU A 162 2.80 19.31 -5.01
N LEU A 163 2.24 18.47 -4.13
CA LEU A 163 0.80 18.22 -4.03
C LEU A 163 0.08 19.13 -3.02
N LYS A 164 0.80 19.98 -2.28
CA LYS A 164 0.17 20.93 -1.34
C LYS A 164 -0.63 22.01 -2.05
N ASP A 165 -0.30 22.28 -3.31
CA ASP A 165 -0.95 23.29 -4.14
C ASP A 165 -2.28 22.81 -4.76
N PHE A 166 -2.66 21.54 -4.51
CA PHE A 166 -3.87 20.89 -5.04
C PHE A 166 -4.95 20.66 -3.97
N ARG A 167 -5.00 21.51 -2.94
CA ARG A 167 -5.98 21.41 -1.84
C ARG A 167 -7.32 22.06 -2.13
#